data_AF-A0A7V9B3Y5-F1
#
_entry.id   AF-A0A7V9B3Y5-F1
#
_cell.length_a   1.000
_cell.length_b   1.000
_cell.length_c   1.000
_cell.angle_alpha   90.00
_cell.angle_beta   90.00
_cell.angle_gamma   90.00
#
_symmetry.space_group_name_H-M   'P 1'
#
loop_
_entity.id
_entity.type
_entity.pdbx_description
1 polymer ?
#
loop_
_entity_poly.entity_id
_entity_poly.type
_entity_poly.pdbx_seq_one_letter_code
_entity_poly.pdbx_strand_id
1 'polypeptide(L)'
;IGCAPWGADLRHLCAAAGFEPRLEPLYSSDDFQAQQAFVTAGLGISLLPTLALIGARPDIALRPLSMAPARRVGIAFPAGAYRATVATALVSLLGSLAREAVGSPHSVQDDPGP
;
A
#
# COMPACT_ATOMS: atom_id res chain seq x y z
N ILE A 1 7.03 8.33 6.09
CA ILE A 1 6.48 7.49 7.17
C ILE A 1 6.57 6.03 6.73
N GLY A 2 7.02 5.11 7.60
CA GLY A 2 7.06 3.67 7.27
C GLY A 2 7.96 2.84 8.17
N CYS A 3 7.64 1.55 8.34
CA CYS A 3 8.38 0.58 9.15
C CYS A 3 9.43 -0.20 8.32
N ALA A 4 10.50 -0.67 8.95
CA ALA A 4 11.39 -1.65 8.31
C ALA A 4 10.65 -2.98 8.06
N PRO A 5 10.84 -3.67 6.92
CA PRO A 5 11.86 -3.46 5.88
C PRO A 5 11.51 -2.45 4.76
N TRP A 6 10.31 -1.86 4.76
CA TRP A 6 9.88 -0.94 3.70
C TRP A 6 10.79 0.28 3.52
N GLY A 7 11.46 0.72 4.58
CA GLY A 7 12.42 1.82 4.53
C GLY A 7 13.59 1.56 3.57
N ALA A 8 14.01 0.31 3.38
CA ALA A 8 15.10 -0.03 2.47
C ALA A 8 14.65 0.09 0.99
N ASP A 9 13.48 -0.44 0.66
CA ASP A 9 12.90 -0.34 -0.69
C ASP A 9 12.63 1.12 -1.07
N LEU A 10 12.11 1.91 -0.12
CA LEU A 10 11.87 3.34 -0.32
C LEU A 10 13.16 4.10 -0.63
N ARG A 11 14.24 3.88 0.15
CA ARG A 11 15.54 4.49 -0.13
C ARG A 11 16.04 4.13 -1.53
N HIS A 12 15.90 2.87 -1.93
CA HIS A 12 16.31 2.42 -3.25
C HIS A 12 15.54 3.12 -4.37
N LEU A 13 14.21 3.25 -4.22
CA LEU A 13 13.35 3.94 -5.19
C LEU A 13 13.67 5.44 -5.27
N CYS A 14 13.86 6.10 -4.13
CA CYS A 14 14.24 7.51 -4.09
C CYS A 14 15.62 7.74 -4.71
N ALA A 15 16.61 6.90 -4.39
CA ALA A 15 17.94 6.97 -4.98
C ALA A 15 17.91 6.78 -6.50
N ALA A 16 17.09 5.83 -6.99
CA ALA A 16 16.87 5.64 -8.43
C ALA A 16 16.19 6.86 -9.09
N ALA A 17 15.39 7.62 -8.34
CA ALA A 17 14.79 8.89 -8.77
C ALA A 17 15.71 10.11 -8.54
N GLY A 18 16.94 9.93 -8.05
CA GLY A 18 17.95 10.98 -7.91
C GLY A 18 17.86 11.81 -6.61
N PHE A 19 17.16 11.34 -5.57
CA PHE A 19 17.08 12.03 -4.29
C PHE A 19 17.20 11.08 -3.08
N GLU A 20 17.63 11.61 -1.93
CA GLU A 20 17.68 10.83 -0.68
C GLU A 20 16.49 11.21 0.22
N PRO A 21 15.67 10.26 0.68
CA PRO A 21 14.53 10.55 1.52
C PRO A 21 14.96 10.83 2.97
N ARG A 22 14.31 11.80 3.62
CA ARG A 22 14.43 11.99 5.07
C ARG A 22 13.48 11.03 5.79
N LEU A 23 14.03 10.03 6.45
CA LEU A 23 13.27 9.04 7.21
C LEU A 23 13.49 9.26 8.70
N GLU A 24 12.45 9.72 9.40
CA GLU A 24 12.45 9.90 10.85
C GLU A 24 11.99 8.62 11.56
N PRO A 25 12.83 7.96 12.38
CA PRO A 25 12.48 6.71 13.06
C PRO A 25 11.30 6.85 14.04
N LEU A 26 11.09 8.06 14.57
CA LEU A 26 10.05 8.37 15.54
C LEU A 26 8.62 8.26 14.96
N TYR A 27 8.48 8.31 13.63
CA TYR A 27 7.19 8.29 12.93
C TYR A 27 7.08 7.06 12.03
N SER A 28 7.55 5.91 12.55
CA SER A 28 7.48 4.61 11.89
C SER A 28 6.26 3.84 12.38
N SER A 29 5.45 3.33 11.45
CA SER A 29 4.37 2.39 11.72
C SER A 29 4.21 1.43 10.54
N ASP A 30 3.86 0.18 10.84
CA ASP A 30 3.47 -0.86 9.88
C ASP A 30 1.96 -0.90 9.63
N ASP A 31 1.18 -0.15 10.41
CA ASP A 31 -0.26 0.01 10.23
C ASP A 31 -0.58 1.22 9.34
N PHE A 32 -1.25 0.96 8.21
CA PHE A 32 -1.60 2.01 7.25
C PHE A 32 -2.58 3.05 7.80
N GLN A 33 -3.38 2.74 8.83
CA GLN A 33 -4.25 3.74 9.46
C GLN A 33 -3.44 4.72 10.31
N ALA A 34 -2.51 4.23 11.13
CA ALA A 34 -1.57 5.07 11.86
C ALA A 34 -0.72 5.94 10.91
N GLN A 35 -0.26 5.38 9.79
CA GLN A 35 0.48 6.17 8.80
C GLN A 35 -0.34 7.33 8.24
N GLN A 36 -1.63 7.10 7.93
CA GLN A 36 -2.51 8.16 7.45
C GLN A 36 -2.75 9.23 8.52
N ALA A 37 -2.90 8.84 9.79
CA ALA A 37 -3.01 9.80 10.90
C ALA A 37 -1.76 10.70 11.01
N PHE A 38 -0.57 10.16 10.79
CA PHE A 38 0.66 10.96 10.76
C PHE A 38 0.70 11.94 9.57
N VAL A 39 0.19 11.53 8.40
CA VAL A 39 0.06 12.42 7.23
C VAL A 39 -0.93 13.55 7.52
N THR A 40 -2.12 13.25 8.05
CA THR A 40 -3.11 14.25 8.45
C THR A 40 -2.55 15.21 9.51
N ALA A 41 -1.72 14.72 10.43
CA ALA A 41 -1.04 15.54 11.43
C ALA A 41 0.11 16.41 10.87
N GLY A 42 0.40 16.35 9.57
CA GLY A 42 1.44 17.16 8.93
C GLY A 42 2.87 16.64 9.18
N LEU A 43 3.04 15.39 9.63
CA LEU A 43 4.34 14.81 9.94
C LEU A 43 5.11 14.33 8.70
N GLY A 44 4.48 14.39 7.52
CA GLY A 44 5.12 14.11 6.23
C GLY A 44 4.20 13.35 5.26
N ILE A 45 4.82 12.61 4.34
CA ILE A 45 4.14 11.77 3.35
C ILE A 45 4.40 10.27 3.61
N SER A 46 3.53 9.42 3.06
CA SER A 46 3.68 7.96 3.09
C SER A 46 3.42 7.34 1.73
N LEU A 47 4.02 6.18 1.48
CA LEU A 47 3.65 5.32 0.36
C LEU A 47 2.63 4.30 0.83
N LEU A 48 1.50 4.22 0.13
CA LEU A 48 0.44 3.24 0.42
C LEU A 48 0.31 2.25 -0.75
N PRO A 49 0.23 0.94 -0.49
CA PRO A 49 -0.16 -0.01 -1.52
C PRO A 49 -1.63 0.23 -1.89
N THR A 50 -2.01 -0.06 -3.12
CA THR A 50 -3.41 0.09 -3.59
C THR A 50 -4.43 -0.58 -2.67
N LEU A 51 -4.08 -1.72 -2.08
CA LEU A 51 -4.94 -2.44 -1.13
C LEU A 51 -5.22 -1.68 0.17
N ALA A 52 -4.33 -0.77 0.59
CA ALA A 52 -4.53 0.06 1.77
C ALA A 52 -5.50 1.24 1.52
N LEU A 53 -5.87 1.51 0.26
CA LEU A 53 -6.78 2.61 -0.09
C LEU A 53 -8.24 2.33 0.28
N ILE A 54 -8.62 1.08 0.56
CA ILE A 54 -9.98 0.70 0.97
C ILE A 54 -10.42 1.44 2.26
N GLY A 55 -9.46 1.83 3.09
CA GLY A 55 -9.67 2.65 4.28
C GLY A 55 -8.95 3.99 4.21
N ALA A 56 -8.78 4.57 3.02
CA ALA A 56 -8.18 5.89 2.89
C ALA A 56 -9.06 6.94 3.59
N ARG A 57 -8.45 7.78 4.41
CA ARG A 57 -9.14 8.91 5.03
C ARG A 57 -9.52 9.94 3.95
N PRO A 58 -10.65 10.64 4.08
CA PRO A 58 -11.07 11.65 3.11
C PRO A 58 -10.24 12.95 3.21
N ASP A 59 -9.48 13.13 4.29
CA ASP A 59 -8.69 14.33 4.59
C ASP A 59 -7.21 14.19 4.16
N ILE A 60 -6.89 13.22 3.31
CA ILE A 60 -5.56 13.06 2.71
C ILE A 60 -5.64 13.10 1.19
N ALA A 61 -4.66 13.74 0.56
CA ALA A 61 -4.51 13.73 -0.89
C ALA A 61 -3.79 12.45 -1.34
N LEU A 62 -4.42 11.68 -2.23
CA LEU A 62 -3.81 10.50 -2.85
C LEU A 62 -3.18 10.87 -4.18
N ARG A 63 -1.88 10.54 -4.35
CA ARG A 63 -1.14 10.84 -5.57
C ARG A 63 -0.57 9.56 -6.19
N PRO A 64 -0.91 9.25 -7.46
CA PRO A 64 -0.35 8.10 -8.14
C PRO A 64 1.15 8.30 -8.40
N LEU A 65 1.92 7.21 -8.30
CA LEU A 65 3.32 7.20 -8.69
C LEU A 65 3.45 6.72 -10.14
N SER A 66 4.17 7.47 -10.97
CA SER A 66 4.44 7.10 -12.37
C SER A 66 5.25 5.82 -12.50
N MET A 67 6.15 5.56 -11.55
CA MET A 67 6.94 4.33 -11.43
C MET A 67 6.66 3.67 -10.07
N ALA A 68 5.43 3.20 -9.88
CA ALA A 68 5.04 2.54 -8.64
C ALA A 68 5.72 1.16 -8.51
N PRO A 69 6.33 0.82 -7.35
CA PRO A 69 6.82 -0.53 -7.11
C PRO A 69 5.66 -1.52 -7.10
N ALA A 70 5.78 -2.59 -7.88
CA ALA A 70 4.82 -3.68 -7.89
C ALA A 70 5.25 -4.78 -6.91
N ARG A 71 4.28 -5.32 -6.16
CA ARG A 71 4.48 -6.51 -5.32
C ARG A 71 3.51 -7.61 -5.71
N ARG A 72 3.94 -8.87 -5.61
CA ARG A 72 3.04 -10.02 -5.75
C ARG A 72 2.44 -10.37 -4.39
N VAL A 73 1.12 -10.38 -4.32
CA VAL A 73 0.37 -10.90 -3.16
C VAL A 73 -0.20 -12.25 -3.56
N GLY A 74 -0.01 -13.26 -2.71
CA GLY A 74 -0.42 -14.63 -3.00
C GLY A 74 -0.94 -15.34 -1.76
N ILE A 75 -1.58 -16.47 -2.02
CA ILE A 75 -2.12 -17.36 -0.99
C ILE A 75 -1.20 -18.58 -0.92
N ALA A 76 -0.66 -18.87 0.26
CA ALA A 76 0.22 -20.00 0.50
C ALA A 76 -0.51 -21.14 1.20
N PHE A 77 -0.16 -22.38 0.85
CA PHE A 77 -0.68 -23.59 1.48
C PHE A 77 0.49 -24.48 1.90
N PRO A 78 0.37 -25.22 3.02
CA PRO A 78 1.35 -26.24 3.37
C PRO A 78 1.43 -27.30 2.26
N ALA A 79 2.65 -27.73 1.94
CA ALA A 79 2.86 -28.79 0.96
C ALA A 79 2.19 -30.09 1.40
N GLY A 80 1.49 -30.78 0.48
CA GLY A 80 0.81 -32.05 0.77
C GLY A 80 -0.48 -31.93 1.58
N ALA A 81 -0.91 -30.72 1.97
CA ALA A 81 -2.17 -30.55 2.69
C ALA A 81 -3.38 -30.83 1.79
N TYR A 82 -4.37 -31.56 2.32
CA TYR A 82 -5.68 -31.69 1.70
C TYR A 82 -6.31 -30.30 1.54
N ARG A 83 -6.70 -29.96 0.31
CA ARG A 83 -7.41 -28.72 0.01
C ARG A 83 -8.91 -28.96 0.12
N ALA A 84 -9.49 -28.51 1.23
CA ALA A 84 -10.93 -28.52 1.40
C ALA A 84 -11.62 -27.69 0.30
N THR A 85 -12.83 -28.11 -0.11
CA THR A 85 -13.64 -27.40 -1.11
C THR A 85 -13.83 -25.92 -0.77
N VAL A 86 -14.00 -25.60 0.53
CA VAL A 86 -14.14 -24.22 1.00
C VAL A 86 -12.89 -23.37 0.75
N ALA A 87 -11.69 -23.96 0.86
CA ALA A 87 -10.44 -23.26 0.60
C ALA A 87 -10.29 -22.97 -0.90
N THR A 88 -10.65 -23.92 -1.77
CA THR A 88 -10.67 -23.72 -3.22
C THR A 88 -11.67 -22.64 -3.63
N ALA A 89 -12.87 -22.65 -3.04
CA ALA A 89 -13.88 -21.62 -3.27
C ALA A 89 -13.40 -20.23 -2.84
N LEU A 90 -12.77 -20.13 -1.67
CA LEU A 90 -12.19 -18.88 -1.17
C LEU A 90 -11.09 -18.34 -2.08
N VAL A 91 -10.16 -19.18 -2.54
CA VAL A 91 -9.11 -18.77 -3.50
C VAL A 91 -9.71 -18.23 -4.78
N SER A 92 -10.74 -18.89 -5.32
CA SER A 92 -11.43 -18.43 -6.53
C SER A 92 -12.05 -17.05 -6.33
N LEU A 93 -12.76 -16.86 -5.21
CA LEU A 93 -13.40 -15.59 -4.85
C LEU A 93 -12.38 -14.46 -4.64
N LEU A 94 -11.30 -14.73 -3.89
CA LEU A 94 -10.23 -13.75 -3.72
C LEU A 94 -9.59 -13.38 -5.06
N GLY A 95 -9.44 -14.35 -5.96
CA GLY A 95 -8.92 -14.12 -7.31
C GLY A 95 -9.84 -13.23 -8.17
N SER A 96 -11.16 -13.38 -8.08
CA SER A 96 -12.09 -12.49 -8.79
C SER A 96 -12.07 -11.08 -8.22
N LEU A 97 -12.12 -10.93 -6.90
CA LEU A 97 -12.07 -9.63 -6.23
C LEU A 97 -10.76 -8.88 -6.52
N ALA A 98 -9.62 -9.60 -6.54
CA ALA A 98 -8.34 -8.99 -6.86
C ALA A 98 -8.29 -8.41 -8.28
N ARG A 99 -8.90 -9.08 -9.28
CA ARG A 99 -8.96 -8.58 -10.66
C ARG A 99 -9.83 -7.32 -10.76
N GLU A 100 -10.95 -7.30 -10.04
CA GLU A 100 -11.84 -6.14 -9.97
C GLU A 100 -11.15 -4.92 -9.30
N ALA A 101 -10.43 -5.17 -8.20
CA ALA A 101 -9.70 -4.14 -7.46
C ALA A 101 -8.54 -3.53 -8.27
N VAL A 102 -7.88 -4.29 -9.14
CA VAL A 102 -6.81 -3.78 -10.03
C VAL A 102 -7.37 -3.01 -11.22
N GLY A 103 -8.58 -3.33 -11.68
CA GLY A 103 -9.22 -2.69 -12.83
C GLY A 103 -9.94 -1.36 -12.53
N SER A 104 -10.22 -1.08 -11.25
CA SER A 104 -10.88 0.16 -10.84
C SER A 104 -9.84 1.26 -10.58
N PRO A 105 -9.77 2.32 -11.39
CA PRO A 105 -8.97 3.48 -11.03
C PRO A 105 -9.55 4.09 -9.76
N HIS A 106 -8.74 4.20 -8.70
CA HIS A 106 -9.12 4.97 -7.53
C HIS A 106 -9.17 6.43 -7.98
N SER A 107 -10.37 7.03 -7.98
CA SER A 107 -10.58 8.40 -8.44
C SER A 107 -9.71 9.34 -7.60
N VAL A 108 -8.74 9.97 -8.26
CA VAL A 108 -7.94 11.05 -7.67
C VAL A 108 -8.90 12.19 -7.36
N GLN A 109 -9.06 12.51 -6.09
CA GLN A 109 -9.80 13.69 -5.68
C GLN A 109 -8.82 14.86 -5.77
N ASP A 110 -8.88 15.59 -6.89
CA ASP A 110 -8.16 16.86 -7.06
C ASP A 110 -8.82 17.90 -6.16
N ASP A 111 -8.29 18.06 -4.95
CA ASP A 111 -8.58 19.24 -4.13
C ASP A 111 -7.55 20.33 -4.48
N PRO A 112 -7.97 21.49 -5.00
CA PRO A 112 -7.08 22.63 -5.14
C PRO A 112 -6.79 23.11 -3.71
N GLY A 113 -5.62 22.72 -3.20
CA GLY A 113 -5.14 23.21 -1.90
C GLY A 113 -5.15 24.76 -1.83
N PRO A 114 -5.12 25.32 -0.60
CA PRO A 114 -5.35 26.74 -0.32
C PRO A 114 -4.32 27.69 -0.93
#